data_AF-A0A1D1W0L6-F1
#
_entry.id   AF-A0A1D1W0L6-F1
#
_cell.length_a   1.000
_cell.length_b   1.000
_cell.length_c   1.000
_cell.angle_alpha   90.00
_cell.angle_beta   90.00
_cell.angle_gamma   90.00
#
_symmetry.space_group_name_H-M   'P 1'
#
loop_
_entity.id
_entity.type
_entity.pdbx_description
1 polymer ?
#
loop_
_entity_poly.entity_id
_entity_poly.type
_entity_poly.pdbx_seq_one_letter_code
_entity_poly.pdbx_strand_id
1 'polypeptide(L)'
;MLVIVLLIQYFAANVSSIKIKILSVINGDNPLYGFVAAAPAIEVAHRDMARQYPHILNNHTVARYTVHSSGMPSCPDAATLMLTLSRNISDILYNSEAGFSAYFSVNPPEVPTFGNLTWQKFDQNDTVAFHAYHSLAVVNNPNPKWEQVRDITSAMAEVSKERWNLTMSVAQQHNDLAISVYEAYQTFAFVLNESFAELENLTGVGFAKRCWNRTFESRTRPVNIDARGSRINSVIFSRFNSPNGVRTVRSRSFKLKTVDLDMI
;
A
#
# COMPACT_ATOMS: atom_id res chain seq x y z
N MET A 1 -3.17 9.68 4.37
CA MET A 1 -4.25 8.71 4.06
C MET A 1 -4.55 8.80 2.57
N LEU A 2 -4.16 7.79 1.78
CA LEU A 2 -4.51 7.73 0.35
C LEU A 2 -5.95 7.20 0.25
N VAL A 3 -6.86 8.04 -0.25
CA VAL A 3 -8.24 7.63 -0.54
C VAL A 3 -8.37 7.62 -2.06
N ILE A 4 -8.40 6.44 -2.66
CA ILE A 4 -8.72 6.31 -4.08
C ILE A 4 -10.24 6.33 -4.20
N VAL A 5 -10.80 7.48 -4.59
CA VAL A 5 -12.24 7.63 -4.89
C VAL A 5 -12.43 7.53 -6.39
N LEU A 6 -12.94 6.39 -6.86
CA LEU A 6 -13.34 6.20 -8.26
C LEU A 6 -14.82 6.58 -8.41
N LEU A 7 -15.10 7.69 -9.09
CA LEU A 7 -16.45 8.13 -9.43
C LEU A 7 -16.74 7.82 -10.91
N ILE A 8 -17.76 6.99 -11.16
CA ILE A 8 -18.32 6.76 -12.49
C ILE A 8 -19.56 7.65 -12.61
N GLN A 9 -19.52 8.68 -13.46
CA GLN A 9 -20.68 9.50 -13.82
C GLN A 9 -21.11 9.22 -15.26
N TYR A 10 -22.42 9.00 -15.47
CA TYR A 10 -23.03 8.63 -16.75
C TYR A 10 -23.94 9.74 -17.31
N PHE A 11 -23.97 9.87 -18.63
CA PHE A 11 -25.00 10.57 -19.40
C PHE A 11 -25.61 9.60 -20.42
N ALA A 12 -26.93 9.45 -20.38
CA ALA A 12 -27.68 8.58 -21.28
C ALA A 12 -27.89 9.25 -22.65
N ALA A 13 -27.39 8.63 -23.73
CA ALA A 13 -28.00 8.71 -25.06
C ALA A 13 -27.38 7.68 -26.02
N ASN A 14 -28.21 6.72 -26.46
CA ASN A 14 -28.12 5.89 -27.67
C ASN A 14 -26.79 5.21 -28.06
N VAL A 15 -26.79 3.88 -27.90
CA VAL A 15 -25.99 2.80 -28.52
C VAL A 15 -24.93 3.25 -29.54
N SER A 16 -23.81 3.78 -29.05
CA SER A 16 -22.48 3.67 -29.68
C SER A 16 -21.40 4.18 -28.71
N SER A 17 -20.70 3.22 -28.07
CA SER A 17 -19.60 3.38 -27.10
C SER A 17 -19.95 3.94 -25.71
N ILE A 18 -19.93 3.07 -24.70
CA ILE A 18 -19.85 3.48 -23.28
C ILE A 18 -18.57 4.28 -23.09
N LYS A 19 -18.68 5.56 -22.71
CA LYS A 19 -17.53 6.40 -22.35
C LYS A 19 -17.25 6.27 -20.86
N ILE A 20 -16.12 5.66 -20.53
CA ILE A 20 -15.66 5.45 -19.16
C ILE A 20 -14.86 6.66 -18.72
N LYS A 21 -15.13 7.18 -17.51
CA LYS A 21 -14.31 8.22 -16.89
C LYS A 21 -13.61 7.62 -15.68
N ILE A 22 -12.28 7.69 -15.66
CA ILE A 22 -11.49 7.24 -14.51
C ILE A 22 -10.93 8.49 -13.84
N LEU A 23 -11.42 8.77 -12.64
CA LEU A 23 -10.97 9.85 -11.79
C LEU A 23 -10.02 9.29 -10.72
N SER A 24 -8.77 9.74 -10.75
CA SER A 24 -7.75 9.47 -9.75
C SER A 24 -7.63 10.69 -8.85
N VAL A 25 -7.77 10.50 -7.53
CA VAL A 25 -7.56 11.58 -6.56
C VAL A 25 -6.31 11.25 -5.75
N ILE A 26 -5.34 12.17 -5.74
CA ILE A 26 -4.10 12.02 -4.99
C ILE A 26 -3.97 13.19 -4.03
N ASN A 27 -3.80 12.86 -2.76
CA ASN A 27 -3.72 13.85 -1.69
C ASN A 27 -2.29 13.91 -1.12
N GLY A 28 -1.69 15.09 -1.18
CA GLY A 28 -0.37 15.42 -0.66
C GLY A 28 0.78 15.00 -1.58
N ASP A 29 1.93 15.64 -1.36
CA ASP A 29 3.17 15.45 -2.13
C ASP A 29 4.14 14.45 -1.50
N ASN A 30 3.71 13.74 -0.46
CA ASN A 30 4.60 12.91 0.34
C ASN A 30 5.33 11.88 -0.55
N PRO A 31 6.67 11.79 -0.49
CA PRO A 31 7.44 10.89 -1.35
C PRO A 31 7.17 9.40 -1.10
N LEU A 32 6.51 9.04 0.01
CA LEU A 32 6.15 7.66 0.35
C LEU A 32 4.82 7.22 -0.26
N TYR A 33 3.79 8.08 -0.23
CA TYR A 33 2.41 7.69 -0.58
C TYR A 33 1.60 8.78 -1.27
N GLY A 34 2.16 9.98 -1.43
CA GLY A 34 1.55 11.10 -2.10
C GLY A 34 1.78 11.06 -3.61
N PHE A 35 1.70 12.23 -4.24
CA PHE A 35 1.81 12.40 -5.69
C PHE A 35 3.03 11.72 -6.29
N VAL A 36 4.21 11.92 -5.69
CA VAL A 36 5.49 11.40 -6.19
C VAL A 36 5.52 9.86 -6.27
N ALA A 37 4.84 9.17 -5.36
CA ALA A 37 4.79 7.71 -5.36
C ALA A 37 3.60 7.16 -6.16
N ALA A 38 2.42 7.76 -6.01
CA ALA A 38 1.18 7.23 -6.56
C ALA A 38 0.97 7.58 -8.04
N ALA A 39 1.33 8.79 -8.48
CA ALA A 39 1.06 9.23 -9.85
C ALA A 39 1.79 8.39 -10.91
N PRO A 40 3.10 8.05 -10.76
CA PRO A 40 3.76 7.17 -11.71
C PRO A 40 3.15 5.77 -11.74
N ALA A 41 2.75 5.24 -10.57
CA ALA A 41 2.11 3.92 -10.47
C ALA A 41 0.77 3.88 -11.22
N ILE A 42 -0.06 4.92 -11.08
CA ILE A 42 -1.34 5.05 -11.78
C ILE A 42 -1.13 5.08 -13.29
N GLU A 43 -0.15 5.85 -13.78
CA GLU A 43 0.12 5.94 -15.22
C GLU A 43 0.62 4.62 -15.82
N VAL A 44 1.54 3.93 -15.14
CA VAL A 44 2.01 2.61 -15.58
C VAL A 44 0.87 1.61 -15.55
N ALA A 45 0.05 1.61 -14.50
CA ALA A 45 -1.12 0.74 -14.42
C ALA A 45 -2.08 1.00 -15.58
N HIS A 46 -2.43 2.25 -15.87
CA HIS A 46 -3.29 2.60 -17.00
C HIS A 46 -2.74 2.10 -18.33
N ARG A 47 -1.45 2.29 -18.58
CA ARG A 47 -0.79 1.81 -19.81
C ARG A 47 -0.93 0.30 -19.94
N ASP A 48 -0.72 -0.44 -18.86
CA ASP A 48 -0.79 -1.90 -18.87
C ASP A 48 -2.24 -2.39 -18.99
N MET A 49 -3.19 -1.75 -18.30
CA MET A 49 -4.62 -2.04 -18.43
C MET A 49 -5.11 -1.84 -19.86
N ALA A 50 -4.68 -0.75 -20.53
CA ALA A 50 -5.05 -0.49 -21.92
C ALA A 50 -4.47 -1.53 -22.90
N ARG A 51 -3.28 -2.06 -22.60
CA ARG A 51 -2.70 -3.18 -23.37
C ARG A 51 -3.45 -4.49 -23.13
N GLN A 52 -3.89 -4.73 -21.89
CA GLN A 52 -4.57 -5.96 -21.51
C GLN A 52 -6.03 -6.00 -22.00
N TYR A 53 -6.74 -4.88 -21.94
CA TYR A 53 -8.15 -4.77 -22.31
C TYR A 53 -8.39 -3.65 -23.36
N PRO A 54 -7.79 -3.76 -24.56
CA PRO A 54 -7.81 -2.69 -25.56
C PRO A 54 -9.21 -2.39 -26.10
N HIS A 55 -10.15 -3.33 -26.01
CA HIS A 55 -11.53 -3.14 -26.45
C HIS A 55 -12.37 -2.27 -25.49
N ILE A 56 -11.91 -2.11 -24.24
CA ILE A 56 -12.58 -1.32 -23.18
C ILE A 56 -11.84 -0.03 -22.90
N LEU A 57 -10.51 -0.09 -22.93
CA LEU A 57 -9.62 0.94 -22.40
C LEU A 57 -8.81 1.67 -23.48
N ASN A 58 -9.27 1.69 -24.73
CA ASN A 58 -8.60 2.52 -25.74
C ASN A 58 -8.83 4.02 -25.48
N ASN A 59 -7.98 4.85 -26.07
CA ASN A 59 -8.00 6.30 -25.89
C ASN A 59 -9.32 6.99 -26.33
N HIS A 60 -10.18 6.32 -27.10
CA HIS A 60 -11.47 6.84 -27.54
C HIS A 60 -12.62 6.50 -26.58
N THR A 61 -12.41 5.55 -25.66
CA THR A 61 -13.43 5.07 -24.70
C THR A 61 -13.19 5.56 -23.27
N VAL A 62 -11.98 6.01 -22.93
CA VAL A 62 -11.63 6.40 -21.55
C VAL A 62 -11.15 7.85 -21.45
N ALA A 63 -11.83 8.65 -20.64
CA ALA A 63 -11.30 9.93 -20.17
C ALA A 63 -10.64 9.74 -18.79
N ARG A 64 -9.41 10.23 -18.63
CA ARG A 64 -8.64 10.13 -17.39
C ARG A 64 -8.47 11.50 -16.77
N TYR A 65 -8.74 11.60 -15.47
CA TYR A 65 -8.55 12.81 -14.69
C TYR A 65 -7.74 12.48 -13.46
N THR A 66 -6.66 13.22 -13.21
CA THR A 66 -5.89 13.12 -11.97
C THR A 66 -6.02 14.45 -11.24
N VAL A 67 -6.70 14.43 -10.10
CA VAL A 67 -6.83 15.60 -9.23
C VAL A 67 -5.80 15.46 -8.11
N HIS A 68 -4.99 16.50 -7.95
CA HIS A 68 -3.94 16.58 -6.96
C HIS A 68 -4.19 17.76 -6.03
N SER A 69 -4.10 17.53 -4.72
CA SER A 69 -4.12 18.58 -3.69
C SER A 69 -2.81 18.56 -2.90
N SER A 70 -2.02 19.64 -3.01
CA SER A 70 -0.78 19.84 -2.27
C SER A 70 -1.03 20.35 -0.84
N GLY A 71 -0.07 20.13 0.07
CA GLY A 71 -0.03 20.83 1.36
C GLY A 71 -0.81 20.25 2.55
N MET A 72 -1.29 18.99 2.51
CA MET A 72 -1.85 18.36 3.72
C MET A 72 -0.75 17.85 4.68
N PRO A 73 -0.96 17.96 6.02
CA PRO A 73 -0.01 17.50 7.02
C PRO A 73 0.28 16.01 6.85
N SER A 74 1.53 15.66 7.10
CA SER A 74 2.10 14.42 6.62
C SER A 74 1.90 13.34 7.69
N CYS A 75 1.60 12.08 7.32
CA CYS A 75 1.73 10.93 8.23
C CYS A 75 3.08 10.89 8.98
N PRO A 76 4.20 11.43 8.46
CA PRO A 76 5.40 11.69 9.26
C PRO A 76 5.17 12.44 10.58
N ASP A 77 4.16 13.32 10.67
CA ASP A 77 3.80 14.01 11.91
C ASP A 77 3.26 13.02 12.95
N ALA A 78 2.50 12.01 12.51
CA ALA A 78 2.04 10.89 13.35
C ALA A 78 3.20 9.93 13.72
N ALA A 79 4.15 9.70 12.81
CA ALA A 79 5.35 8.91 13.11
C ALA A 79 6.28 9.61 14.11
N THR A 80 6.38 10.94 14.05
CA THR A 80 7.07 11.76 15.05
C THR A 80 6.37 11.68 16.40
N LEU A 81 5.02 11.67 16.40
CA LEU A 81 4.22 11.45 17.61
C LEU A 81 4.50 10.06 18.25
N MET A 82 4.76 9.02 17.44
CA MET A 82 5.11 7.69 17.95
C MET A 82 6.44 7.67 18.71
N LEU A 83 7.44 8.47 18.30
CA LEU A 83 8.69 8.62 19.06
C LEU A 83 8.44 9.30 20.41
N THR A 84 7.57 10.32 20.45
CA THR A 84 7.15 10.95 21.70
C THR A 84 6.38 9.99 22.61
N LEU A 85 5.46 9.19 22.05
CA LEU A 85 4.74 8.14 22.79
C LEU A 85 5.71 7.06 23.31
N SER A 86 6.76 6.73 22.56
CA SER A 86 7.76 5.74 23.00
C SER A 86 8.53 6.16 24.27
N ARG A 87 8.66 7.46 24.54
CA ARG A 87 9.19 7.94 25.83
C ARG A 87 8.24 7.63 27.00
N ASN A 88 6.94 7.79 26.81
CA ASN A 88 5.94 7.47 27.83
C ASN A 88 5.86 5.95 28.11
N ILE A 89 6.33 5.10 27.20
CA ILE A 89 6.43 3.65 27.42
C ILE A 89 7.39 3.37 28.59
N SER A 90 8.50 4.10 28.72
CA SER A 90 9.44 3.92 29.84
C SER A 90 8.76 4.15 31.20
N ASP A 91 7.87 5.15 31.29
CA ASP A 91 7.10 5.44 32.51
C ASP A 91 6.04 4.36 32.79
N ILE A 92 5.44 3.79 31.74
CA ILE A 92 4.51 2.65 31.87
C ILE A 92 5.25 1.41 32.35
N LEU A 93 6.47 1.16 31.85
CA LEU A 93 7.29 0.01 32.24
C LEU A 93 7.84 0.14 33.65
N TYR A 94 8.17 1.35 34.10
CA TYR A 94 8.63 1.61 35.47
C TYR A 94 7.51 1.41 36.50
N ASN A 95 6.26 1.67 36.10
CA ASN A 95 5.09 1.58 36.96
C ASN A 95 4.27 0.29 36.80
N SER A 96 4.61 -0.59 35.85
CA SER A 96 3.94 -1.89 35.72
C SER A 96 4.42 -2.83 36.83
N GLU A 97 3.51 -3.29 37.69
CA GLU A 97 3.81 -4.32 38.69
C GLU A 97 4.44 -5.57 38.05
N ALA A 98 5.20 -6.33 38.84
CA ALA A 98 5.92 -7.52 38.39
C ALA A 98 5.00 -8.50 37.64
N GLY A 99 5.15 -8.55 36.31
CA GLY A 99 4.29 -9.33 35.42
C GLY A 99 4.99 -9.69 34.11
N PHE A 100 4.28 -10.44 33.26
CA PHE A 100 4.78 -10.80 31.92
C PHE A 100 4.53 -9.64 30.94
N SER A 101 5.61 -9.11 30.36
CA SER A 101 5.54 -8.08 29.31
C SER A 101 5.92 -8.66 27.95
N ALA A 102 5.07 -8.44 26.94
CA ALA A 102 5.36 -8.76 25.55
C ALA A 102 5.43 -7.49 24.72
N TYR A 103 6.54 -7.32 23.98
CA TYR A 103 6.81 -6.12 23.20
C TYR A 103 6.65 -6.40 21.71
N PHE A 104 5.88 -5.54 21.04
CA PHE A 104 5.67 -5.61 19.60
C PHE A 104 6.10 -4.30 18.94
N SER A 105 6.81 -4.42 17.81
CA SER A 105 7.02 -3.29 16.90
C SER A 105 6.44 -3.65 15.54
N VAL A 106 5.76 -2.69 14.92
CA VAL A 106 5.27 -2.83 13.55
C VAL A 106 6.28 -2.18 12.63
N ASN A 107 6.89 -2.98 11.76
CA ASN A 107 7.68 -2.48 10.66
C ASN A 107 6.71 -2.20 9.49
N PRO A 108 6.59 -0.94 9.05
CA PRO A 108 5.69 -0.60 7.95
C PRO A 108 6.13 -1.29 6.65
N PRO A 109 5.26 -1.31 5.61
CA PRO A 109 5.67 -1.68 4.26
C PRO A 109 6.97 -0.98 3.85
N GLU A 110 7.84 -1.67 3.10
CA GLU A 110 9.09 -1.09 2.62
C GLU A 110 8.80 0.13 1.72
N VAL A 111 9.26 1.29 2.19
CA VAL A 111 9.12 2.56 1.50
C VAL A 111 10.38 3.41 1.72
N PRO A 112 10.71 4.34 0.81
CA PRO A 112 12.08 4.87 0.67
C PRO A 112 12.64 5.65 1.86
N THR A 113 11.79 6.23 2.73
CA THR A 113 12.25 7.05 3.87
C THR A 113 12.12 6.34 5.21
N PHE A 114 11.59 5.13 5.25
CA PHE A 114 11.57 4.34 6.49
C PHE A 114 12.86 3.52 6.56
N GLY A 115 13.73 3.90 7.49
CA GLY A 115 14.97 3.18 7.74
C GLY A 115 14.71 1.78 8.30
N ASN A 116 15.73 0.91 8.22
CA ASN A 116 15.65 -0.41 8.83
C ASN A 116 15.58 -0.28 10.36
N LEU A 117 14.60 -0.95 10.97
CA LEU A 117 14.55 -1.10 12.42
C LEU A 117 15.72 -1.96 12.89
N THR A 118 16.70 -1.30 13.49
CA THR A 118 17.97 -1.87 13.99
C THR A 118 18.25 -1.39 15.40
N TRP A 119 18.83 -2.27 16.23
CA TRP A 119 19.29 -1.95 17.58
C TRP A 119 20.62 -1.17 17.55
N GLN A 120 21.43 -1.37 16.52
CA GLN A 120 22.77 -0.82 16.43
C GLN A 120 22.72 0.61 15.86
N LYS A 121 23.14 1.57 16.67
CA LYS A 121 23.30 2.99 16.32
C LYS A 121 24.73 3.48 16.49
N PHE A 122 25.65 2.61 16.92
CA PHE A 122 27.05 2.92 17.16
C PHE A 122 27.22 3.99 18.26
N ASP A 123 26.36 3.93 19.27
CA ASP A 123 26.41 4.79 20.45
C ASP A 123 26.63 3.96 21.74
N GLN A 124 26.74 4.66 22.87
CA GLN A 124 26.96 4.03 24.18
C GLN A 124 25.79 3.14 24.66
N ASN A 125 24.63 3.22 24.00
CA ASN A 125 23.42 2.49 24.38
C ASN A 125 23.24 1.20 23.58
N ASP A 126 24.07 0.92 22.57
CA ASP A 126 23.96 -0.26 21.70
C ASP A 126 23.84 -1.57 22.49
N THR A 127 24.61 -1.74 23.58
CA THR A 127 24.55 -2.92 24.44
C THR A 127 23.19 -3.06 25.12
N VAL A 128 22.64 -1.97 25.63
CA VAL A 128 21.32 -1.95 26.28
C VAL A 128 20.22 -2.20 25.23
N ALA A 129 20.33 -1.57 24.06
CA ALA A 129 19.40 -1.74 22.95
C ALA A 129 19.41 -3.19 22.42
N PHE A 130 20.58 -3.82 22.31
CA PHE A 130 20.72 -5.22 21.93
C PHE A 130 19.93 -6.14 22.86
N HIS A 131 20.09 -5.98 24.18
CA HIS A 131 19.36 -6.77 25.16
C HIS A 131 17.85 -6.50 25.12
N ALA A 132 17.43 -5.24 24.95
CA ALA A 132 16.01 -4.90 24.83
C ALA A 132 15.37 -5.51 23.57
N TYR A 133 16.08 -5.51 22.44
CA TYR A 133 15.59 -6.03 21.16
C TYR A 133 15.42 -7.55 21.15
N HIS A 134 16.02 -8.30 22.08
CA HIS A 134 15.76 -9.73 22.23
C HIS A 134 14.33 -10.06 22.66
N SER A 135 13.71 -9.15 23.42
CA SER A 135 12.32 -9.29 23.88
C SER A 135 11.32 -8.73 22.86
N LEU A 136 11.79 -8.17 21.74
CA LEU A 136 10.95 -7.52 20.73
C LEU A 136 10.52 -8.50 19.63
N ALA A 137 9.20 -8.70 19.53
CA ALA A 137 8.58 -9.29 18.35
C ALA A 137 8.32 -8.19 17.30
N VAL A 138 8.73 -8.43 16.06
CA VAL A 138 8.55 -7.48 14.97
C VAL A 138 7.51 -8.04 13.99
N VAL A 139 6.45 -7.29 13.79
CA VAL A 139 5.42 -7.56 12.80
C VAL A 139 5.79 -6.85 11.51
N ASN A 140 5.87 -7.57 10.40
CA ASN A 140 6.25 -7.05 9.08
C ASN A 140 5.17 -7.42 8.07
N ASN A 141 5.00 -6.60 7.04
CA ASN A 141 4.31 -7.04 5.83
C ASN A 141 5.31 -7.77 4.92
N PRO A 142 4.88 -8.80 4.17
CA PRO A 142 5.73 -9.39 3.15
C PRO A 142 5.99 -8.35 2.05
N ASN A 143 7.27 -8.03 1.83
CA ASN A 143 7.63 -7.18 0.72
C ASN A 143 7.28 -7.87 -0.62
N PRO A 144 6.96 -7.09 -1.66
CA PRO A 144 6.95 -7.59 -3.02
C PRO A 144 8.27 -8.30 -3.33
N LYS A 145 8.22 -9.30 -4.19
CA LYS A 145 9.44 -9.90 -4.74
C LYS A 145 10.04 -8.88 -5.71
N TRP A 146 10.87 -7.96 -5.23
CA TRP A 146 11.35 -6.80 -5.97
C TRP A 146 11.94 -7.13 -7.34
N GLU A 147 12.69 -8.22 -7.44
CA GLU A 147 13.25 -8.70 -8.71
C GLU A 147 12.19 -9.03 -9.77
N GLN A 148 11.01 -9.49 -9.36
CA GLN A 148 9.91 -9.87 -10.26
C GLN A 148 9.09 -8.67 -10.73
N VAL A 149 9.20 -7.53 -10.03
CA VAL A 149 8.45 -6.30 -10.33
C VAL A 149 9.35 -5.16 -10.79
N ARG A 150 10.63 -5.46 -11.05
CA ARG A 150 11.64 -4.46 -11.42
C ARG A 150 11.27 -3.71 -12.69
N ASP A 151 10.71 -4.39 -13.69
CA ASP A 151 10.22 -3.78 -14.93
C ASP A 151 9.11 -2.75 -14.65
N ILE A 152 8.20 -3.08 -13.72
CA ILE A 152 7.12 -2.20 -13.29
C ILE A 152 7.70 -0.97 -12.56
N THR A 153 8.60 -1.17 -11.60
CA THR A 153 9.17 -0.06 -10.83
C THR A 153 10.11 0.83 -11.66
N SER A 154 10.83 0.26 -12.63
CA SER A 154 11.64 1.04 -13.58
C SER A 154 10.75 1.86 -14.51
N ALA A 155 9.64 1.28 -15.01
CA ALA A 155 8.67 2.05 -15.80
C ALA A 155 8.04 3.20 -14.99
N MET A 156 7.80 3.01 -13.68
CA MET A 156 7.33 4.09 -12.81
C MET A 156 8.38 5.19 -12.71
N ALA A 157 9.66 4.85 -12.55
CA ALA A 157 10.74 5.82 -12.50
C ALA A 157 10.89 6.60 -13.83
N GLU A 158 10.77 5.92 -14.96
CA GLU A 158 10.77 6.54 -16.29
C GLU A 158 9.62 7.54 -16.44
N VAL A 159 8.38 7.11 -16.16
CA VAL A 159 7.21 7.99 -16.22
C VAL A 159 7.37 9.18 -15.27
N SER A 160 7.92 8.94 -14.07
CA SER A 160 8.18 10.00 -13.09
C SER A 160 9.09 11.09 -13.64
N LYS A 161 10.17 10.67 -14.31
CA LYS A 161 11.13 11.55 -14.97
C LYS A 161 10.53 12.25 -16.18
N GLU A 162 9.82 11.53 -17.04
CA GLU A 162 9.27 12.09 -18.28
C GLU A 162 8.17 13.12 -18.05
N ARG A 163 7.27 12.85 -17.09
CA ARG A 163 6.08 13.70 -16.87
C ARG A 163 6.27 14.81 -15.87
N TRP A 164 7.12 14.59 -14.86
CA TRP A 164 7.28 15.52 -13.75
C TRP A 164 8.72 15.93 -13.51
N ASN A 165 9.67 15.49 -14.35
CA ASN A 165 11.11 15.76 -14.19
C ASN A 165 11.65 15.32 -12.81
N LEU A 166 11.07 14.26 -12.24
CA LEU A 166 11.47 13.72 -10.95
C LEU A 166 12.29 12.44 -11.14
N THR A 167 13.56 12.50 -10.76
CA THR A 167 14.46 11.33 -10.82
C THR A 167 14.36 10.54 -9.52
N MET A 168 14.03 9.25 -9.63
CA MET A 168 13.94 8.34 -8.48
C MET A 168 15.24 7.53 -8.34
N SER A 169 15.87 7.59 -7.16
CA SER A 169 16.94 6.67 -6.78
C SER A 169 16.45 5.21 -6.74
N VAL A 170 17.37 4.24 -6.76
CA VAL A 170 17.02 2.81 -6.66
C VAL A 170 16.21 2.52 -5.39
N ALA A 171 16.61 3.09 -4.26
CA ALA A 171 15.86 2.96 -3.00
C ALA A 171 14.45 3.58 -3.10
N GLN A 172 14.29 4.67 -3.86
CA GLN A 172 12.98 5.28 -4.10
C GLN A 172 12.05 4.44 -4.97
N GLN A 173 12.61 3.60 -5.84
CA GLN A 173 11.85 2.68 -6.69
C GLN A 173 11.27 1.50 -5.89
N HIS A 174 11.87 1.15 -4.75
CA HIS A 174 11.34 0.15 -3.82
C HIS A 174 10.29 0.78 -2.90
N ASN A 175 9.07 0.88 -3.42
CA ASN A 175 7.95 1.46 -2.70
C ASN A 175 6.72 0.53 -2.79
N ASP A 176 6.42 -0.19 -1.69
CA ASP A 176 5.32 -1.16 -1.65
C ASP A 176 3.93 -0.49 -1.75
N LEU A 177 3.84 0.79 -1.38
CA LEU A 177 2.61 1.56 -1.57
C LEU A 177 2.36 1.87 -3.04
N ALA A 178 3.41 2.22 -3.81
CA ALA A 178 3.30 2.40 -5.26
C ALA A 178 2.87 1.09 -5.96
N ILE A 179 3.44 -0.05 -5.54
CA ILE A 179 3.00 -1.38 -6.01
C ILE A 179 1.54 -1.65 -5.65
N SER A 180 1.11 -1.31 -4.43
CA SER A 180 -0.28 -1.49 -4.00
C SER A 180 -1.26 -0.64 -4.80
N VAL A 181 -0.87 0.57 -5.20
CA VAL A 181 -1.65 1.42 -6.11
C VAL A 181 -1.76 0.77 -7.48
N TYR A 182 -0.65 0.28 -8.05
CA TYR A 182 -0.66 -0.44 -9.32
C TYR A 182 -1.62 -1.65 -9.28
N GLU A 183 -1.54 -2.46 -8.22
CA GLU A 183 -2.39 -3.63 -7.99
C GLU A 183 -3.89 -3.28 -7.90
N ALA A 184 -4.24 -2.14 -7.30
CA ALA A 184 -5.63 -1.68 -7.21
C ALA A 184 -6.21 -1.38 -8.59
N TYR A 185 -5.42 -0.77 -9.48
CA TYR A 185 -5.84 -0.48 -10.86
C TYR A 185 -5.95 -1.75 -11.71
N GLN A 186 -5.02 -2.70 -11.55
CA GLN A 186 -5.12 -4.01 -12.21
C GLN A 186 -6.39 -4.76 -11.78
N THR A 187 -6.69 -4.75 -10.47
CA THR A 187 -7.92 -5.33 -9.91
C THR A 187 -9.17 -4.67 -10.48
N PHE A 188 -9.17 -3.33 -10.53
CA PHE A 188 -10.26 -2.56 -11.13
C PHE A 188 -10.46 -2.93 -12.61
N ALA A 189 -9.39 -3.01 -13.40
CA ALA A 189 -9.45 -3.33 -14.82
C ALA A 189 -10.03 -4.73 -15.07
N PHE A 190 -9.64 -5.69 -14.25
CA PHE A 190 -10.16 -7.05 -14.31
C PHE A 190 -11.68 -7.08 -14.10
N VAL A 191 -12.18 -6.45 -13.02
CA VAL A 191 -13.61 -6.41 -12.72
C VAL A 191 -14.38 -5.57 -13.75
N LEU A 192 -13.77 -4.51 -14.26
CA LEU A 192 -14.31 -3.69 -15.33
C LEU A 192 -14.55 -4.51 -16.60
N ASN A 193 -13.58 -5.35 -16.95
CA ASN A 193 -13.69 -6.25 -18.09
C ASN A 193 -14.80 -7.29 -17.92
N GLU A 194 -14.88 -7.94 -16.77
CA GLU A 194 -15.96 -8.90 -16.47
C GLU A 194 -17.36 -8.26 -16.50
N SER A 195 -17.43 -7.00 -16.06
CA SER A 195 -18.71 -6.31 -15.90
C SER A 195 -19.11 -5.47 -17.11
N PHE A 196 -18.28 -5.44 -18.17
CA PHE A 196 -18.38 -4.45 -19.23
C PHE A 196 -19.76 -4.41 -19.91
N ALA A 197 -20.31 -5.59 -20.22
CA ALA A 197 -21.62 -5.73 -20.87
C ALA A 197 -22.79 -5.27 -19.98
N GLU A 198 -22.60 -5.23 -18.66
CA GLU A 198 -23.63 -4.91 -17.68
C GLU A 198 -23.41 -3.53 -17.03
N LEU A 199 -22.37 -2.79 -17.44
CA LEU A 199 -21.98 -1.53 -16.80
C LEU A 199 -23.12 -0.51 -16.74
N GLU A 200 -23.96 -0.45 -17.76
CA GLU A 200 -25.11 0.48 -17.81
C GLU A 200 -26.13 0.22 -16.70
N ASN A 201 -26.21 -1.01 -16.20
CA ASN A 201 -27.15 -1.42 -15.17
C ASN A 201 -26.51 -1.51 -13.77
N LEU A 202 -25.21 -1.20 -13.65
CA LEU A 202 -24.48 -1.30 -12.39
C LEU A 202 -24.38 0.06 -11.69
N THR A 203 -24.76 0.08 -10.40
CA THR A 203 -24.40 1.19 -9.51
C THR A 203 -22.91 1.09 -9.14
N GLY A 204 -22.30 2.20 -8.72
CA GLY A 204 -20.92 2.18 -8.23
C GLY A 204 -20.71 1.20 -7.05
N VAL A 205 -21.69 1.07 -6.17
CA VAL A 205 -21.68 0.08 -5.08
C VAL A 205 -21.80 -1.35 -5.61
N GLY A 206 -22.69 -1.57 -6.59
CA GLY A 206 -22.85 -2.86 -7.27
C GLY A 206 -21.55 -3.31 -7.94
N PHE A 207 -20.86 -2.38 -8.62
CA PHE A 207 -19.55 -2.61 -9.19
C PHE A 207 -18.49 -2.93 -8.12
N ALA A 208 -18.40 -2.11 -7.06
CA ALA A 208 -17.42 -2.32 -5.98
C ALA A 208 -17.60 -3.69 -5.30
N LYS A 209 -18.84 -4.15 -5.09
CA LYS A 209 -19.13 -5.47 -4.53
C LYS A 209 -18.64 -6.62 -5.40
N ARG A 210 -18.49 -6.43 -6.72
CA ARG A 210 -17.88 -7.44 -7.60
C ARG A 210 -16.39 -7.62 -7.33
N CYS A 211 -15.75 -6.66 -6.65
CA CYS A 211 -14.37 -6.81 -6.20
C CYS A 211 -14.24 -7.66 -4.91
N TRP A 212 -15.33 -7.89 -4.17
CA TRP A 212 -15.28 -8.45 -2.82
C TRP A 212 -15.23 -9.97 -2.81
N ASN A 213 -14.71 -10.53 -1.72
CA ASN A 213 -14.65 -11.97 -1.45
C ASN A 213 -13.97 -12.80 -2.56
N ARG A 214 -12.85 -12.30 -3.10
CA ARG A 214 -12.12 -12.97 -4.18
C ARG A 214 -10.62 -12.68 -4.13
N THR A 215 -9.89 -13.50 -4.87
CA THR A 215 -8.46 -13.37 -5.08
C THR A 215 -8.21 -12.99 -6.53
N PHE A 216 -7.42 -11.94 -6.74
CA PHE A 216 -6.94 -11.51 -8.04
C PHE A 216 -5.48 -11.91 -8.21
N GLU A 217 -5.21 -12.69 -9.25
CA GLU A 217 -3.84 -13.01 -9.62
C GLU A 217 -3.21 -11.79 -10.31
N SER A 218 -2.21 -11.20 -9.66
CA SER A 218 -1.41 -10.11 -10.20
C SER A 218 0.02 -10.58 -10.41
N ARG A 219 0.71 -9.98 -11.38
CA ARG A 219 2.14 -10.22 -11.65
C ARG A 219 3.04 -9.93 -10.44
N THR A 220 2.59 -9.05 -9.54
CA THR A 220 3.32 -8.63 -8.34
C THR A 220 3.16 -9.64 -7.20
N ARG A 221 1.92 -9.96 -6.84
CA ARG A 221 1.49 -10.94 -5.83
C ARG A 221 -0.05 -11.09 -5.86
N PRO A 222 -0.61 -12.19 -5.37
CA PRO A 222 -2.06 -12.33 -5.24
C PRO A 222 -2.68 -11.23 -4.36
N VAL A 223 -3.76 -10.59 -4.85
CA VAL A 223 -4.53 -9.58 -4.12
C VAL A 223 -5.80 -10.24 -3.61
N ASN A 224 -5.90 -10.42 -2.30
CA ASN A 224 -7.06 -11.05 -1.67
C ASN A 224 -7.96 -9.96 -1.08
N ILE A 225 -9.25 -9.97 -1.42
CA ILE A 225 -10.25 -9.04 -0.87
C ILE A 225 -11.30 -9.85 -0.10
N ASP A 226 -11.58 -9.47 1.15
CA ASP A 226 -12.56 -10.12 2.00
C ASP A 226 -14.01 -9.77 1.62
N ALA A 227 -14.97 -10.37 2.33
CA ALA A 227 -16.40 -10.17 2.09
C ALA A 227 -16.90 -8.74 2.39
N ARG A 228 -16.09 -7.88 3.02
CA ARG A 228 -16.41 -6.48 3.30
C ARG A 228 -15.65 -5.51 2.39
N GLY A 229 -14.92 -6.02 1.39
CA GLY A 229 -14.13 -5.19 0.48
C GLY A 229 -12.77 -4.77 1.02
N SER A 230 -12.31 -5.37 2.12
CA SER A 230 -10.99 -5.09 2.69
C SER A 230 -9.92 -6.00 2.13
N ARG A 231 -8.76 -5.44 1.78
CA ARG A 231 -7.61 -6.23 1.35
C ARG A 231 -7.08 -7.07 2.52
N ILE A 232 -6.95 -8.37 2.30
CA ILE A 232 -6.33 -9.30 3.25
C ILE A 232 -4.82 -9.27 3.03
N ASN A 233 -4.08 -8.75 4.01
CA ASN A 233 -2.62 -8.75 4.01
C ASN A 233 -2.09 -9.89 4.89
N SER A 234 -1.03 -10.57 4.43
CA SER A 234 -0.25 -11.44 5.30
C SER A 234 0.62 -10.60 6.22
N VAL A 235 0.86 -11.09 7.42
CA VAL A 235 1.83 -10.52 8.36
C VAL A 235 2.91 -11.55 8.66
N ILE A 236 4.13 -11.08 8.90
CA ILE A 236 5.29 -11.89 9.22
C ILE A 236 5.81 -11.47 10.58
N PHE A 237 5.93 -12.44 11.49
CA PHE A 237 6.57 -12.20 12.77
C PHE A 237 8.05 -12.56 12.68
N SER A 238 8.91 -11.64 13.14
CA SER A 238 10.34 -11.89 13.28
C SER A 238 10.81 -11.51 14.67
N ARG A 239 11.94 -12.07 15.09
CA ARG A 239 12.59 -11.75 16.36
C ARG A 239 14.10 -11.64 16.15
N PHE A 240 14.78 -10.89 17.00
CA PHE A 240 16.24 -10.82 16.99
C PHE A 240 16.84 -12.08 17.64
N ASN A 241 17.76 -12.74 16.94
CA ASN A 241 18.37 -13.99 17.38
C ASN A 241 19.64 -13.76 18.23
N SER A 242 19.86 -14.67 19.19
CA SER A 242 20.67 -14.49 20.39
C SER A 242 22.19 -14.34 20.24
N PRO A 243 22.90 -14.87 19.21
CA PRO A 243 24.35 -14.67 19.19
C PRO A 243 24.78 -13.42 18.41
N ASN A 244 24.06 -13.02 17.35
CA ASN A 244 24.57 -12.05 16.38
C ASN A 244 23.67 -10.83 16.17
N GLY A 245 22.53 -10.73 16.88
CA GLY A 245 21.58 -9.62 16.70
C GLY A 245 20.92 -9.59 15.32
N VAL A 246 20.95 -10.70 14.59
CA VAL A 246 20.32 -10.86 13.27
C VAL A 246 18.85 -11.22 13.45
N ARG A 247 17.97 -10.61 12.67
CA ARG A 247 16.55 -10.98 12.64
C ARG A 247 16.37 -12.38 12.07
N THR A 248 15.82 -13.28 12.87
CA THR A 248 15.29 -14.54 12.38
C THR A 248 13.81 -14.37 12.07
N VAL A 249 13.47 -14.62 10.81
CA VAL A 249 12.11 -14.51 10.30
C VAL A 249 11.41 -15.86 10.48
N ARG A 250 10.22 -15.85 11.08
CA ARG A 250 9.29 -16.98 11.05
C ARG A 250 7.99 -16.51 10.42
N SER A 251 7.79 -16.83 9.15
CA SER A 251 6.55 -16.48 8.47
C SER A 251 5.40 -17.38 8.93
N ARG A 252 4.30 -16.75 9.32
CA ARG A 252 2.99 -17.39 9.41
C ARG A 252 1.98 -16.42 8.85
N SER A 253 1.28 -16.79 7.78
CA SER A 253 0.16 -16.00 7.29
C SER A 253 -1.03 -16.18 8.23
N PHE A 254 -1.47 -15.08 8.82
CA PHE A 254 -2.71 -15.04 9.59
C PHE A 254 -3.78 -14.42 8.71
N LYS A 255 -4.93 -15.08 8.57
CA LYS A 255 -6.14 -14.39 8.18
C LYS A 255 -6.64 -13.67 9.43
N LEU A 256 -6.50 -12.35 9.48
CA LEU A 256 -7.16 -11.57 10.51
C LEU A 256 -8.67 -11.80 10.35
N LYS A 257 -9.26 -12.59 11.26
CA LYS A 257 -10.70 -12.49 11.51
C LYS A 257 -10.88 -11.14 12.18
N THR A 258 -11.30 -10.14 11.42
CA THR A 258 -11.70 -8.87 12.01
C THR A 258 -12.86 -9.17 12.93
N VAL A 259 -12.68 -8.93 14.22
CA VAL A 259 -13.76 -8.91 15.20
C VAL A 259 -14.67 -7.77 14.78
N ASP A 260 -15.97 -8.04 14.61
CA ASP A 260 -16.95 -6.97 14.46
C ASP A 260 -16.87 -6.14 15.74
N LEU A 261 -16.24 -4.98 15.64
CA LEU A 261 -16.37 -3.93 16.64
C LEU A 261 -17.71 -3.26 16.35
N ASP A 262 -18.80 -3.95 16.71
CA ASP A 262 -20.09 -3.30 16.95
C ASP A 262 -19.94 -2.44 18.21
N MET A 263 -19.24 -1.30 18.06
CA MET A 263 -19.11 -0.25 19.07
C MET A 263 -18.89 1.10 18.39
N ILE A 264 -19.98 1.72 17.96
CA ILE A 264 -20.54 3.04 18.34
C ILE A 264 -21.56 3.44 17.28
#